data_AF-A0A3S0P6Y6-F1
#
_entry.id   AF-A0A3S0P6Y6-F1
#
_cell.length_a   1.000
_cell.length_b   1.000
_cell.length_c   1.000
_cell.angle_alpha   90.00
_cell.angle_beta   90.00
_cell.angle_gamma   90.00
#
_symmetry.space_group_name_H-M   'P 1'
#
loop_
_entity.id
_entity.type
_entity.pdbx_description
1 polymer ?
#
loop_
_entity_poly.entity_id
_entity_poly.type
_entity_poly.pdbx_seq_one_letter_code
_entity_poly.pdbx_strand_id
1 'polypeptide(L)'
;MTDALVFEELQWLTDVIVARMKLYFNQESEVKDINQIPPPVINDNSGAYSRFIKVNNLGTEDRILLILSWVPVLKPQLLDCFLVKNSDTGQRFVEFGCVEGRSDGAIVPTLGTALFILAGEDIKAKMLLAERFTSHPIISSWLSYHEDNNTLSFSNWILSPPHELLDLFLFERPFIPRFSNNFPAKAISTTRSWDELVLDEKTMGQVNEIKMWVKYGERIREEWQLSSRIKPGFRALFYGPSGCGKTFTVTLLGKEIGKQVFCIDLSMVVSKYIGETEKNLAKVFELAENKDWILFFDEADALFGKRTNVKDSHDRYANQEVAYLLQRVEDYKGLIILSTNLKSNIDEAFARRFQIMVRFNMPNAQERERLWISSFSPLCELEETINIKQIAEDYELAGGSIINVVQYCSISAMSREENIIRKADLLEGIRNEFSKVGKTIRE
;
A
#
# COMPACT_ATOMS: atom_id res chain seq x y z
N MET A 1 -14.92 -13.12 -10.95
CA MET A 1 -16.29 -12.95 -11.46
C MET A 1 -16.55 -11.46 -11.38
N THR A 2 -16.72 -10.78 -12.50
CA THR A 2 -17.03 -9.34 -12.52
C THR A 2 -18.41 -9.14 -11.89
N ASP A 3 -18.55 -8.17 -10.99
CA ASP A 3 -19.82 -7.89 -10.31
C ASP A 3 -20.87 -7.47 -11.36
N ALA A 4 -21.84 -8.34 -11.63
CA ALA A 4 -22.88 -8.12 -12.64
C ALA A 4 -23.67 -6.82 -12.39
N LEU A 5 -23.73 -6.40 -11.12
CA LEU A 5 -24.40 -5.17 -10.72
C LEU A 5 -23.74 -3.92 -11.31
N VAL A 6 -22.42 -3.87 -11.49
CA VAL A 6 -21.75 -2.70 -12.08
C VAL A 6 -22.21 -2.48 -13.53
N PHE A 7 -22.47 -3.56 -14.27
CA PHE A 7 -23.03 -3.47 -15.63
C PHE A 7 -24.48 -3.01 -15.62
N GLU A 8 -25.29 -3.50 -14.68
CA GLU A 8 -26.68 -3.05 -14.49
C GLU A 8 -26.74 -1.56 -14.13
N GLU A 9 -25.85 -1.08 -13.25
CA GLU A 9 -25.72 0.34 -12.89
C GLU A 9 -25.32 1.21 -14.07
N LEU A 10 -24.42 0.71 -14.91
CA LEU A 10 -24.00 1.43 -16.11
C LEU A 10 -25.12 1.52 -17.15
N GLN A 11 -25.93 0.46 -17.27
CA GLN A 11 -27.13 0.48 -18.10
C GLN A 11 -28.18 1.44 -17.53
N TRP A 12 -28.42 1.37 -16.22
CA TRP A 12 -29.32 2.28 -15.52
C TRP A 12 -28.91 3.76 -15.69
N LEU A 13 -27.62 4.08 -15.52
CA LEU A 13 -27.09 5.41 -15.78
C LEU A 13 -27.34 5.83 -17.24
N THR A 14 -27.16 4.91 -18.19
CA THR A 14 -27.44 5.18 -19.61
C THR A 14 -28.89 5.59 -19.80
N ASP A 15 -29.84 4.87 -19.21
CA ASP A 15 -31.27 5.16 -19.32
C ASP A 15 -31.63 6.49 -18.66
N VAL A 16 -31.04 6.80 -17.50
CA VAL A 16 -31.20 8.09 -16.79
C VAL A 16 -30.68 9.26 -17.63
N ILE A 17 -29.49 9.13 -18.25
CA ILE A 17 -28.91 10.17 -19.09
C ILE A 17 -29.78 10.41 -20.33
N VAL A 18 -30.23 9.33 -21.00
CA VAL A 18 -31.11 9.44 -22.16
C VAL A 18 -32.43 10.15 -21.80
N ALA A 19 -33.05 9.78 -20.68
CA ALA A 19 -34.25 10.43 -20.20
C ALA A 19 -34.02 11.91 -19.89
N ARG A 20 -32.92 12.26 -19.19
CA ARG A 20 -32.56 13.66 -18.91
C ARG A 20 -32.40 14.47 -20.18
N MET A 21 -31.68 13.94 -21.17
CA MET A 21 -31.43 14.64 -22.44
C MET A 21 -32.73 14.87 -23.21
N LYS A 22 -33.62 13.86 -23.27
CA LYS A 22 -34.94 14.00 -23.90
C LYS A 22 -35.79 15.06 -23.21
N LEU A 23 -35.84 15.04 -21.87
CA LEU A 23 -36.58 16.03 -21.09
C LEU A 23 -36.03 17.45 -21.29
N TYR A 24 -34.70 17.61 -21.35
CA TYR A 24 -34.06 18.91 -21.57
C TYR A 24 -34.37 19.49 -22.96
N PHE A 25 -34.29 18.67 -24.01
CA PHE A 25 -34.59 19.10 -25.38
C PHE A 25 -36.09 19.08 -25.74
N ASN A 26 -36.98 18.86 -24.76
CA ASN A 26 -38.43 18.72 -24.97
C ASN A 26 -38.79 17.69 -26.06
N GLN A 27 -38.05 16.57 -26.10
CA GLN A 27 -38.31 15.44 -27.01
C GLN A 27 -39.27 14.43 -26.36
N GLU A 28 -39.87 13.56 -27.17
CA GLU A 28 -40.72 12.48 -26.65
C GLU A 28 -39.93 11.54 -25.73
N SER A 29 -40.33 11.52 -24.46
CA SER A 29 -39.76 10.70 -23.39
C SER A 29 -40.82 9.79 -22.80
N GLU A 30 -40.45 8.55 -22.52
CA GLU A 30 -41.32 7.57 -21.84
C GLU A 30 -41.55 7.93 -20.37
N VAL A 31 -40.62 8.69 -19.78
CA VAL A 31 -40.68 9.16 -18.39
C VAL A 31 -40.80 10.67 -18.32
N LYS A 32 -41.52 11.16 -17.32
CA LYS A 32 -41.70 12.60 -17.03
C LYS A 32 -40.65 13.14 -16.05
N ASP A 33 -40.06 12.25 -15.27
CA ASP A 33 -39.01 12.54 -14.30
C ASP A 33 -38.03 11.37 -14.29
N ILE A 34 -36.74 11.66 -14.20
CA ILE A 34 -35.68 10.66 -14.07
C ILE A 34 -35.87 9.78 -12.83
N ASN A 35 -36.55 10.27 -11.79
CA ASN A 35 -36.83 9.51 -10.56
C ASN A 35 -37.78 8.33 -10.81
N GLN A 36 -38.43 8.27 -11.97
CA GLN A 36 -39.26 7.14 -12.39
C GLN A 36 -38.43 5.94 -12.88
N ILE A 37 -37.12 6.11 -13.06
CA ILE A 37 -36.19 5.04 -13.45
C ILE A 37 -35.52 4.51 -12.17
N PRO A 38 -36.02 3.41 -11.60
CA PRO A 38 -35.51 2.91 -10.32
C PRO A 38 -34.08 2.39 -10.48
N PRO A 39 -33.22 2.57 -9.46
CA PRO A 39 -31.87 2.01 -9.49
C PRO A 39 -31.90 0.47 -9.39
N PRO A 40 -30.87 -0.22 -9.89
CA PRO A 40 -30.75 -1.68 -9.80
C PRO A 40 -30.88 -2.19 -8.35
N VAL A 41 -31.48 -3.36 -8.18
CA VAL A 41 -31.73 -3.96 -6.86
C VAL A 41 -30.43 -4.53 -6.30
N ILE A 42 -30.09 -4.15 -5.06
CA ILE A 42 -28.86 -4.57 -4.40
C ILE A 42 -29.11 -5.88 -3.63
N ASN A 43 -28.74 -7.01 -4.21
CA ASN A 43 -28.85 -8.30 -3.55
C ASN A 43 -27.78 -8.45 -2.44
N ASP A 44 -28.05 -9.26 -1.40
CA ASP A 44 -27.14 -9.43 -0.25
C ASP A 44 -25.85 -10.23 -0.57
N ASN A 45 -25.83 -10.95 -1.70
CA ASN A 45 -24.73 -11.86 -2.08
C ASN A 45 -23.87 -11.36 -3.26
N SER A 46 -24.06 -10.14 -3.77
CA SER A 46 -23.44 -9.65 -5.01
C SER A 46 -22.21 -8.77 -4.76
N GLY A 47 -21.04 -9.39 -4.59
CA GLY A 47 -19.75 -8.71 -4.80
C GLY A 47 -19.40 -7.50 -3.93
N ALA A 48 -18.24 -6.89 -4.22
CA ALA A 48 -17.67 -5.82 -3.41
C ALA A 48 -18.43 -4.48 -3.57
N TYR A 49 -19.04 -4.24 -4.73
CA TYR A 49 -19.77 -3.01 -5.02
C TYR A 49 -21.07 -2.92 -4.22
N SER A 50 -21.88 -3.99 -4.18
CA SER A 50 -23.11 -4.03 -3.38
C SER A 50 -22.83 -3.81 -1.89
N ARG A 51 -21.75 -4.43 -1.39
CA ARG A 51 -21.33 -4.28 0.00
C ARG A 51 -20.95 -2.82 0.30
N PHE A 52 -20.22 -2.19 -0.61
CA PHE A 52 -19.81 -0.79 -0.45
C PHE A 52 -21.00 0.17 -0.41
N ILE A 53 -22.00 -0.02 -1.29
CA ILE A 53 -23.22 0.80 -1.25
C ILE A 53 -23.95 0.63 0.08
N LYS A 54 -24.12 -0.61 0.56
CA LYS A 54 -24.84 -0.90 1.80
C LYS A 54 -24.15 -0.34 3.04
N VAL A 55 -22.84 -0.59 3.18
CA VAL A 55 -22.06 -0.13 4.34
C VAL A 55 -22.07 1.39 4.45
N ASN A 56 -22.02 2.09 3.32
CA ASN A 56 -21.99 3.54 3.27
C ASN A 56 -23.37 4.18 3.09
N ASN A 57 -24.45 3.38 3.07
CA ASN A 57 -25.82 3.81 2.87
C ASN A 57 -26.01 4.77 1.68
N LEU A 58 -25.39 4.46 0.54
CA LEU A 58 -25.43 5.34 -0.64
C LEU A 58 -26.80 5.28 -1.32
N GLY A 59 -27.44 6.44 -1.44
CA GLY A 59 -28.74 6.60 -2.10
C GLY A 59 -28.65 6.61 -3.63
N THR A 60 -29.78 6.85 -4.28
CA THR A 60 -29.88 6.90 -5.75
C THR A 60 -28.93 7.94 -6.35
N GLU A 61 -28.88 9.14 -5.78
CA GLU A 61 -28.06 10.21 -6.34
C GLU A 61 -26.56 9.97 -6.13
N ASP A 62 -26.19 9.37 -4.99
CA ASP A 62 -24.80 9.00 -4.69
C ASP A 62 -24.30 7.91 -5.64
N ARG A 63 -25.16 6.93 -5.96
CA ARG A 63 -24.88 5.87 -6.94
C ARG A 63 -24.68 6.44 -8.34
N ILE A 64 -25.49 7.43 -8.75
CA ILE A 64 -25.29 8.15 -10.02
C ILE A 64 -23.92 8.82 -10.07
N LEU A 65 -23.51 9.54 -9.02
CA LEU A 65 -22.17 10.14 -8.98
C LEU A 65 -21.06 9.09 -9.10
N LEU A 66 -21.20 8.00 -8.34
CA LEU A 66 -20.21 6.92 -8.31
C LEU A 66 -20.07 6.26 -9.70
N ILE A 67 -21.16 5.81 -10.31
CA ILE A 67 -21.09 5.14 -11.61
C ILE A 67 -20.70 6.11 -12.74
N LEU A 68 -21.18 7.37 -12.69
CA LEU A 68 -20.80 8.42 -13.65
C LEU A 68 -19.29 8.64 -13.66
N SER A 69 -18.65 8.65 -12.50
CA SER A 69 -17.21 8.89 -12.37
C SER A 69 -16.34 7.80 -13.02
N TRP A 70 -16.87 6.60 -13.27
CA TRP A 70 -16.16 5.53 -13.98
C TRP A 70 -16.52 5.40 -15.45
N VAL A 71 -17.50 6.17 -15.93
CA VAL A 71 -17.85 6.21 -17.36
C VAL A 71 -16.63 6.44 -18.26
N PRO A 72 -15.67 7.35 -17.95
CA PRO A 72 -14.47 7.53 -18.78
C PRO A 72 -13.67 6.24 -19.03
N VAL A 73 -13.70 5.31 -18.08
CA VAL A 73 -12.94 4.05 -18.15
C VAL A 73 -13.81 2.92 -18.71
N LEU A 74 -15.08 2.85 -18.32
CA LEU A 74 -15.96 1.71 -18.62
C LEU A 74 -16.76 1.87 -19.91
N LYS A 75 -17.20 3.09 -20.25
CA LYS A 75 -18.06 3.38 -21.41
C LYS A 75 -17.92 4.84 -21.85
N PRO A 76 -16.72 5.27 -22.31
CA PRO A 76 -16.43 6.69 -22.57
C PRO A 76 -17.38 7.33 -23.59
N GLN A 77 -17.91 6.54 -24.54
CA GLN A 77 -18.85 7.04 -25.56
C GLN A 77 -20.15 7.60 -24.97
N LEU A 78 -20.49 7.23 -23.73
CA LEU A 78 -21.67 7.76 -23.04
C LEU A 78 -21.53 9.25 -22.72
N LEU A 79 -20.30 9.79 -22.66
CA LEU A 79 -20.07 11.21 -22.39
C LEU A 79 -20.20 12.09 -23.65
N ASP A 80 -20.21 11.49 -24.84
CA ASP A 80 -20.29 12.23 -26.11
C ASP A 80 -21.59 13.03 -26.22
N CYS A 81 -22.68 12.59 -25.57
CA CYS A 81 -23.95 13.31 -25.55
C CYS A 81 -23.85 14.67 -24.85
N PHE A 82 -22.89 14.86 -23.94
CA PHE A 82 -22.65 16.15 -23.27
C PHE A 82 -21.78 17.10 -24.09
N LEU A 83 -21.20 16.62 -25.20
CA LEU A 83 -20.42 17.45 -26.12
C LEU A 83 -21.23 18.03 -27.28
N VAL A 84 -22.56 17.81 -27.28
CA VAL A 84 -23.47 18.35 -28.29
C VAL A 84 -23.33 19.87 -28.35
N LYS A 85 -23.19 20.39 -29.57
CA LYS A 85 -23.11 21.83 -29.83
C LYS A 85 -24.50 22.34 -30.18
N ASN A 86 -24.81 23.52 -29.66
CA ASN A 86 -26.01 24.25 -30.06
C ASN A 86 -25.87 24.63 -31.56
N SER A 87 -26.91 24.34 -32.34
CA SER A 87 -26.94 24.59 -33.80
C SER A 87 -26.84 26.07 -34.15
N ASP A 88 -27.31 26.95 -33.28
CA ASP A 88 -27.40 28.39 -33.53
C ASP A 88 -26.11 29.12 -33.15
N THR A 89 -25.44 28.68 -32.07
CA THR A 89 -24.23 29.34 -31.55
C THR A 89 -22.94 28.60 -31.92
N GLY A 90 -23.02 27.33 -32.30
CA GLY A 90 -21.85 26.46 -32.52
C GLY A 90 -21.05 26.15 -31.26
N GLN A 91 -21.52 26.60 -30.09
CA GLN A 91 -20.88 26.37 -28.80
C GLN A 91 -21.50 25.18 -28.07
N ARG A 92 -20.72 24.56 -27.16
CA ARG A 92 -21.21 23.51 -26.26
C ARG A 92 -22.12 24.12 -25.19
N PHE A 93 -23.09 23.34 -24.71
CA PHE A 93 -23.91 23.73 -23.56
C PHE A 93 -23.05 23.70 -22.30
N VAL A 94 -22.92 24.84 -21.62
CA VAL A 94 -22.06 24.98 -20.43
C VAL A 94 -22.67 24.24 -19.24
N GLU A 95 -24.00 24.10 -19.20
CA GLU A 95 -24.73 23.47 -18.11
C GLU A 95 -24.48 21.96 -18.02
N PHE A 96 -24.04 21.32 -19.11
CA PHE A 96 -23.75 19.88 -19.14
C PHE A 96 -22.43 19.54 -18.41
N GLY A 97 -21.60 20.55 -18.14
CA GLY A 97 -20.30 20.35 -17.52
C GLY A 97 -19.35 19.58 -18.44
N CYS A 98 -18.63 18.61 -17.88
CA CYS A 98 -17.52 17.89 -18.49
C CYS A 98 -16.31 18.78 -18.82
N VAL A 99 -15.12 18.22 -18.61
CA VAL A 99 -13.85 18.88 -18.95
C VAL A 99 -12.96 17.92 -19.73
N GLU A 100 -12.06 18.47 -20.53
CA GLU A 100 -11.03 17.69 -21.21
C GLU A 100 -9.92 17.35 -20.22
N GLY A 101 -9.53 16.07 -20.15
CA GLY A 101 -8.53 15.55 -19.23
C GLY A 101 -7.11 15.99 -19.59
N ARG A 102 -6.26 16.14 -18.56
CA ARG A 102 -4.92 16.75 -18.62
C ARG A 102 -3.91 16.11 -19.58
N SER A 103 -4.07 14.84 -19.96
CA SER A 103 -3.01 14.08 -20.65
C SER A 103 -3.43 13.43 -21.96
N ASP A 104 -4.67 12.92 -22.03
CA ASP A 104 -5.11 12.08 -23.16
C ASP A 104 -6.28 12.70 -23.97
N GLY A 105 -6.70 13.93 -23.65
CA GLY A 105 -7.88 14.55 -24.25
C GLY A 105 -9.20 13.84 -23.92
N ALA A 106 -9.16 12.86 -23.01
CA ALA A 106 -10.32 12.11 -22.56
C ALA A 106 -11.31 13.02 -21.82
N ILE A 107 -12.60 12.87 -22.08
CA ILE A 107 -13.64 13.66 -21.44
C ILE A 107 -13.87 13.12 -20.03
N VAL A 108 -13.88 14.02 -19.04
CA VAL A 108 -14.10 13.66 -17.64
C VAL A 108 -15.34 14.38 -17.12
N PRO A 109 -16.29 13.67 -16.48
CA PRO A 109 -17.48 14.30 -15.91
C PRO A 109 -17.12 15.12 -14.67
N THR A 110 -17.86 16.21 -14.49
CA THR A 110 -17.73 17.08 -13.32
C THR A 110 -18.94 16.94 -12.39
N LEU A 111 -18.86 17.54 -11.21
CA LEU A 111 -20.01 17.74 -10.33
C LEU A 111 -21.13 18.48 -11.07
N GLY A 112 -20.80 19.43 -11.95
CA GLY A 112 -21.77 20.08 -12.84
C GLY A 112 -22.53 19.08 -13.71
N THR A 113 -21.83 18.10 -14.30
CA THR A 113 -22.45 17.02 -15.08
C THR A 113 -23.41 16.19 -14.24
N ALA A 114 -23.01 15.80 -13.03
CA ALA A 114 -23.90 15.05 -12.13
C ALA A 114 -25.13 15.87 -11.72
N LEU A 115 -24.96 17.15 -11.39
CA LEU A 115 -26.05 18.06 -11.04
C LEU A 115 -27.00 18.29 -12.22
N PHE A 116 -26.50 18.35 -13.45
CA PHE A 116 -27.34 18.40 -14.65
C PHE A 116 -28.16 17.12 -14.81
N ILE A 117 -27.53 15.94 -14.67
CA ILE A 117 -28.22 14.66 -14.75
C ILE A 117 -29.33 14.59 -13.70
N LEU A 118 -29.07 14.99 -12.46
CA LEU A 118 -30.01 14.87 -11.34
C LEU A 118 -31.10 15.94 -11.30
N ALA A 119 -30.78 17.19 -11.64
CA ALA A 119 -31.68 18.32 -11.43
C ALA A 119 -32.03 19.11 -12.71
N GLY A 120 -31.39 18.85 -13.85
CA GLY A 120 -31.71 19.51 -15.12
C GLY A 120 -31.51 21.02 -15.06
N GLU A 121 -32.59 21.81 -15.17
CA GLU A 121 -32.57 23.28 -15.06
C GLU A 121 -33.00 23.81 -13.67
N ASP A 122 -33.42 22.93 -12.74
CA ASP A 122 -33.88 23.35 -11.42
C ASP A 122 -32.70 23.80 -10.54
N ILE A 123 -32.55 25.12 -10.42
CA ILE A 123 -31.48 25.76 -9.64
C ILE A 123 -31.56 25.40 -8.15
N LYS A 124 -32.77 25.31 -7.58
CA LYS A 124 -32.93 25.01 -6.15
C LYS A 124 -32.50 23.57 -5.86
N ALA A 125 -32.91 22.63 -6.70
CA ALA A 125 -32.49 21.24 -6.59
C ALA A 125 -30.97 21.09 -6.77
N LYS A 126 -30.37 21.81 -7.73
CA LYS A 126 -28.91 21.83 -7.90
C LYS A 126 -28.16 22.32 -6.65
N MET A 127 -28.62 23.39 -6.02
CA MET A 127 -27.99 23.93 -4.82
C MET A 127 -28.03 22.95 -3.65
N LEU A 128 -29.19 22.31 -3.42
CA LEU A 128 -29.36 21.33 -2.35
C LEU A 128 -28.47 20.10 -2.56
N LEU A 129 -28.41 19.59 -3.79
CA LEU A 129 -27.56 18.45 -4.13
C LEU A 129 -26.07 18.81 -4.04
N ALA A 130 -25.68 20.00 -4.51
CA ALA A 130 -24.30 20.46 -4.40
C ALA A 130 -23.85 20.50 -2.93
N GLU A 131 -24.63 21.14 -2.06
CA GLU A 131 -24.33 21.22 -0.63
C GLU A 131 -24.23 19.84 0.02
N ARG A 132 -25.15 18.92 -0.33
CA ARG A 132 -25.11 17.52 0.14
C ARG A 132 -23.83 16.82 -0.30
N PHE A 133 -23.45 16.89 -1.57
CA PHE A 133 -22.27 16.18 -2.07
C PHE A 133 -20.96 16.75 -1.55
N THR A 134 -20.84 18.08 -1.46
CA THR A 134 -19.63 18.72 -0.92
C THR A 134 -19.46 18.47 0.58
N SER A 135 -20.55 18.19 1.30
CA SER A 135 -20.54 17.89 2.74
C SER A 135 -20.57 16.39 3.05
N HIS A 136 -20.68 15.53 2.02
CA HIS A 136 -20.82 14.09 2.21
C HIS A 136 -19.49 13.48 2.69
N PRO A 137 -19.47 12.60 3.72
CA PRO A 137 -18.23 12.07 4.30
C PRO A 137 -17.28 11.39 3.31
N ILE A 138 -17.84 10.77 2.27
CA ILE A 138 -17.11 10.01 1.27
C ILE A 138 -17.00 10.76 -0.06
N ILE A 139 -18.13 11.19 -0.65
CA ILE A 139 -18.16 11.82 -1.97
C ILE A 139 -17.33 13.11 -2.02
N SER A 140 -17.27 13.88 -0.92
CA SER A 140 -16.43 15.09 -0.87
C SER A 140 -14.96 14.81 -1.18
N SER A 141 -14.45 13.64 -0.77
CA SER A 141 -13.07 13.21 -1.08
C SER A 141 -12.84 12.83 -2.55
N TRP A 142 -13.91 12.61 -3.32
CA TRP A 142 -13.83 12.27 -4.75
C TRP A 142 -13.81 13.52 -5.64
N LEU A 143 -14.08 14.69 -5.07
CA LEU A 143 -14.18 15.94 -5.79
C LEU A 143 -12.83 16.64 -5.82
N SER A 144 -12.22 16.73 -7.00
CA SER A 144 -10.94 17.43 -7.19
C SER A 144 -11.10 18.68 -8.06
N TYR A 145 -10.38 19.75 -7.72
CA TYR A 145 -10.43 20.99 -8.48
C TYR A 145 -9.58 20.89 -9.75
N HIS A 146 -10.14 21.31 -10.90
CA HIS A 146 -9.38 21.47 -12.13
C HIS A 146 -8.73 22.86 -12.18
N GLU A 147 -7.42 22.93 -11.93
CA GLU A 147 -6.66 24.19 -11.75
C GLU A 147 -6.62 25.13 -12.97
N ASP A 148 -7.02 24.69 -14.17
CA ASP A 148 -6.77 25.47 -15.39
C ASP A 148 -7.71 26.66 -15.63
N ASN A 149 -8.75 26.85 -14.82
CA ASN A 149 -9.64 28.01 -14.93
C ASN A 149 -9.67 28.79 -13.62
N ASN A 150 -9.34 30.09 -13.66
CA ASN A 150 -9.35 31.05 -12.54
C ASN A 150 -10.77 31.35 -11.98
N THR A 151 -11.72 30.43 -12.14
CA THR A 151 -13.09 30.54 -11.64
C THR A 151 -13.39 29.39 -10.67
N LEU A 152 -13.45 29.73 -9.38
CA LEU A 152 -13.85 28.84 -8.29
C LEU A 152 -15.36 28.53 -8.39
N SER A 153 -15.75 27.68 -9.33
CA SER A 153 -17.11 27.16 -9.43
C SER A 153 -17.13 25.68 -9.08
N PHE A 154 -18.02 25.28 -8.16
CA PHE A 154 -18.23 23.87 -7.80
C PHE A 154 -18.63 23.02 -9.01
N SER A 155 -19.21 23.63 -10.05
CA SER A 155 -19.58 22.96 -11.30
C SER A 155 -18.39 22.36 -12.06
N ASN A 156 -17.16 22.85 -11.81
CA ASN A 156 -15.93 22.39 -12.47
C ASN A 156 -15.15 21.36 -11.65
N TRP A 157 -15.67 20.93 -10.50
CA TRP A 157 -15.02 19.90 -9.70
C TRP A 157 -15.13 18.55 -10.41
N ILE A 158 -13.99 17.91 -10.65
CA ILE A 158 -13.91 16.62 -11.33
C ILE A 158 -14.33 15.52 -10.39
N LEU A 159 -15.12 14.58 -10.91
CA LEU A 159 -15.45 13.33 -10.22
C LEU A 159 -14.32 12.33 -10.40
N SER A 160 -13.48 12.17 -9.38
CA SER A 160 -12.31 11.30 -9.39
C SER A 160 -12.27 10.43 -8.13
N PRO A 161 -13.11 9.38 -8.03
CA PRO A 161 -13.01 8.44 -6.92
C PRO A 161 -11.65 7.75 -6.92
N PRO A 162 -11.21 7.21 -5.78
CA PRO A 162 -9.97 6.43 -5.70
C PRO A 162 -9.97 5.28 -6.71
N HIS A 163 -8.90 5.17 -7.51
CA HIS A 163 -8.73 4.07 -8.46
C HIS A 163 -8.82 2.69 -7.80
N GLU A 164 -8.56 2.62 -6.48
CA GLU A 164 -8.70 1.41 -5.67
C GLU A 164 -10.09 0.80 -5.73
N LEU A 165 -11.12 1.66 -5.78
CA LEU A 165 -12.50 1.24 -5.80
C LEU A 165 -12.83 0.52 -7.10
N LEU A 166 -12.29 0.99 -8.22
CA LEU A 166 -12.49 0.36 -9.52
C LEU A 166 -11.89 -1.05 -9.56
N ASP A 167 -10.67 -1.23 -9.05
CA ASP A 167 -10.04 -2.55 -8.95
C ASP A 167 -10.84 -3.49 -8.02
N LEU A 168 -11.32 -2.96 -6.90
CA LEU A 168 -12.13 -3.71 -5.93
C LEU A 168 -13.48 -4.15 -6.51
N PHE A 169 -14.17 -3.27 -7.22
CA PHE A 169 -15.52 -3.55 -7.72
C PHE A 169 -15.53 -4.39 -8.99
N LEU A 170 -14.55 -4.21 -9.87
CA LEU A 170 -14.48 -4.99 -11.11
C LEU A 170 -13.84 -6.37 -10.89
N PHE A 171 -12.81 -6.46 -10.06
CA PHE A 171 -12.00 -7.69 -9.92
C PHE A 171 -12.12 -8.36 -8.55
N GLU A 172 -12.94 -7.82 -7.63
CA GLU A 172 -13.11 -8.33 -6.27
C GLU A 172 -11.81 -8.50 -5.48
N ARG A 173 -10.78 -7.73 -5.84
CA ARG A 173 -9.47 -7.79 -5.20
C ARG A 173 -9.16 -6.48 -4.49
N PRO A 174 -8.57 -6.50 -3.29
CA PRO A 174 -8.09 -5.29 -2.67
C PRO A 174 -7.01 -4.67 -3.57
N PHE A 175 -7.11 -3.37 -3.83
CA PHE A 175 -6.04 -2.64 -4.49
C PHE A 175 -4.81 -2.66 -3.60
N ILE A 176 -3.69 -3.11 -4.15
CA ILE A 176 -2.38 -3.06 -3.52
C ILE A 176 -1.59 -2.03 -4.29
N PRO A 177 -1.31 -0.85 -3.72
CA PRO A 177 -0.54 0.16 -4.42
C PRO A 177 0.82 -0.39 -4.83
N ARG A 178 1.20 -0.13 -6.08
CA ARG A 178 2.53 -0.49 -6.59
C ARG A 178 3.51 0.63 -6.25
N PHE A 179 4.76 0.23 -6.02
CA PHE A 179 5.86 1.16 -5.84
C PHE A 179 5.92 2.13 -7.04
N SER A 180 5.94 3.43 -6.75
CA SER A 180 6.10 4.49 -7.73
C SER A 180 6.75 5.71 -7.06
N ASN A 181 7.15 6.71 -7.85
CA ASN A 181 7.71 7.95 -7.29
C ASN A 181 6.71 8.64 -6.33
N ASN A 182 5.40 8.48 -6.56
CA ASN A 182 4.34 9.05 -5.73
C ASN A 182 3.91 8.16 -4.56
N PHE A 183 4.41 6.92 -4.51
CA PHE A 183 4.11 5.93 -3.46
C PHE A 183 5.36 5.07 -3.18
N PRO A 184 6.26 5.51 -2.27
CA PRO A 184 7.56 4.91 -2.02
C PRO A 184 7.48 3.68 -1.11
N ALA A 185 6.45 2.86 -1.24
CA ALA A 185 6.25 1.66 -0.45
C ALA A 185 5.99 0.45 -1.34
N LYS A 186 6.61 -0.68 -0.99
CA LYS A 186 6.51 -1.94 -1.72
C LYS A 186 5.86 -3.00 -0.83
N ALA A 187 4.77 -3.59 -1.29
CA ALA A 187 4.16 -4.73 -0.61
C ALA A 187 5.14 -5.91 -0.58
N ILE A 188 5.40 -6.45 0.62
CA ILE A 188 6.23 -7.64 0.82
C ILE A 188 5.39 -8.73 1.50
N SER A 189 5.59 -9.97 1.09
CA SER A 189 4.94 -11.15 1.66
C SER A 189 5.86 -12.36 1.53
N THR A 190 5.55 -13.42 2.26
CA THR A 190 6.28 -14.68 2.20
C THR A 190 5.32 -15.85 2.20
N THR A 191 5.67 -16.91 1.49
CA THR A 191 4.96 -18.19 1.53
C THR A 191 5.51 -19.13 2.60
N ARG A 192 6.71 -18.85 3.12
CA ARG A 192 7.45 -19.68 4.09
C ARG A 192 6.78 -19.72 5.47
N SER A 193 7.20 -20.67 6.31
CA SER A 193 6.69 -20.84 7.69
C SER A 193 7.67 -20.31 8.75
N TRP A 194 7.21 -20.27 10.00
CA TRP A 194 8.03 -19.91 11.16
C TRP A 194 9.13 -20.94 11.45
N ASP A 195 8.97 -22.19 11.02
CA ASP A 195 9.94 -23.27 11.26
C ASP A 195 11.23 -23.07 10.44
N GLU A 196 11.13 -22.32 9.34
CA GLU A 196 12.28 -21.95 8.50
C GLU A 196 13.06 -20.75 9.06
N LEU A 197 12.51 -20.05 10.07
CA LEU A 197 13.16 -18.92 10.72
C LEU A 197 13.92 -19.40 11.96
N VAL A 198 15.26 -19.44 11.87
CA VAL A 198 16.12 -19.79 13.00
C VAL A 198 16.58 -18.51 13.71
N LEU A 199 16.15 -18.34 14.97
CA LEU A 199 16.54 -17.24 15.85
C LEU A 199 16.92 -17.79 17.23
N ASP A 200 17.75 -17.05 17.95
CA ASP A 200 18.05 -17.35 19.34
C ASP A 200 16.81 -17.18 20.24
N GLU A 201 16.76 -17.90 21.37
CA GLU A 201 15.59 -17.93 22.25
C GLU A 201 15.18 -16.54 22.73
N LYS A 202 16.16 -15.65 22.98
CA LYS A 202 15.89 -14.30 23.46
C LYS A 202 15.23 -13.47 22.37
N THR A 203 15.77 -13.51 21.14
CA THR A 203 15.18 -12.80 19.99
C THR A 203 13.78 -13.33 19.69
N MET A 204 13.58 -14.64 19.73
CA MET A 204 12.26 -15.24 19.52
C MET A 204 11.27 -14.86 20.62
N GLY A 205 11.71 -14.79 21.88
CA GLY A 205 10.91 -14.27 22.99
C GLY A 205 10.42 -12.84 22.73
N GLN A 206 11.31 -11.96 22.27
CA GLN A 206 10.95 -10.59 21.92
C GLN A 206 9.99 -10.53 20.72
N VAL A 207 10.18 -11.35 19.69
CA VAL A 207 9.24 -11.45 18.56
C VAL A 207 7.87 -11.92 19.04
N ASN A 208 7.81 -12.87 19.97
CA ASN A 208 6.56 -13.33 20.57
C ASN A 208 5.86 -12.23 21.36
N GLU A 209 6.57 -11.32 22.04
CA GLU A 209 5.95 -10.13 22.66
C GLU A 209 5.21 -9.26 21.64
N ILE A 210 5.77 -9.09 20.44
CA ILE A 210 5.11 -8.37 19.34
C ILE A 210 3.82 -9.09 18.94
N LYS A 211 3.88 -10.42 18.75
CA LYS A 211 2.70 -11.23 18.42
C LYS A 211 1.60 -11.11 19.48
N MET A 212 1.99 -11.16 20.75
CA MET A 212 1.08 -11.02 21.89
C MET A 212 0.42 -9.64 21.90
N TRP A 213 1.18 -8.57 21.66
CA TRP A 213 0.60 -7.24 21.58
C TRP A 213 -0.38 -7.11 20.41
N VAL A 214 -0.06 -7.64 19.24
CA VAL A 214 -0.99 -7.56 18.10
C VAL A 214 -2.29 -8.32 18.39
N LYS A 215 -2.20 -9.47 19.07
CA LYS A 215 -3.36 -10.30 19.38
C LYS A 215 -4.24 -9.76 20.51
N TYR A 216 -3.64 -9.13 21.52
CA TYR A 216 -4.35 -8.75 22.77
C TYR A 216 -4.33 -7.24 23.07
N GLY A 217 -3.54 -6.45 22.35
CA GLY A 217 -3.28 -5.05 22.67
C GLY A 217 -4.53 -4.17 22.60
N GLU A 218 -5.38 -4.37 21.59
CA GLU A 218 -6.66 -3.67 21.48
C GLU A 218 -7.61 -4.07 22.61
N ARG A 219 -7.79 -5.37 22.83
CA ARG A 219 -8.64 -5.91 23.89
C ARG A 219 -8.23 -5.40 25.27
N ILE A 220 -6.94 -5.31 25.58
CA ILE A 220 -6.47 -4.77 26.87
C ILE A 220 -6.84 -3.29 27.00
N ARG A 221 -6.74 -2.49 25.93
CA ARG A 221 -7.12 -1.07 25.99
C ARG A 221 -8.62 -0.90 26.24
N GLU A 222 -9.44 -1.74 25.62
CA GLU A 222 -10.91 -1.66 25.70
C GLU A 222 -11.45 -2.33 26.97
N GLU A 223 -11.20 -3.64 27.14
CA GLU A 223 -11.73 -4.44 28.24
C GLU A 223 -11.21 -3.94 29.60
N TRP A 224 -9.95 -3.50 29.69
CA TRP A 224 -9.37 -2.99 30.93
C TRP A 224 -9.42 -1.46 31.04
N GLN A 225 -10.06 -0.77 30.08
CA GLN A 225 -10.22 0.69 30.06
C GLN A 225 -8.90 1.47 30.17
N LEU A 226 -7.83 0.90 29.63
CA LEU A 226 -6.48 1.48 29.66
C LEU A 226 -6.20 2.41 28.48
N SER A 227 -7.20 2.73 27.66
CA SER A 227 -7.09 3.65 26.50
C SER A 227 -6.52 5.04 26.86
N SER A 228 -6.75 5.53 28.08
CA SER A 228 -6.20 6.80 28.57
C SER A 228 -4.71 6.73 28.97
N ARG A 229 -4.18 5.53 29.20
CA ARG A 229 -2.80 5.29 29.68
C ARG A 229 -1.91 4.66 28.62
N ILE A 230 -2.49 3.83 27.75
CA ILE A 230 -1.79 3.11 26.69
C ILE A 230 -2.22 3.70 25.36
N LYS A 231 -1.31 4.43 24.71
CA LYS A 231 -1.53 4.93 23.35
C LYS A 231 -1.75 3.76 22.37
N PRO A 232 -2.58 3.95 21.33
CA PRO A 232 -2.64 3.01 20.22
C PRO A 232 -1.29 2.94 19.49
N GLY A 233 -1.08 1.85 18.75
CA GLY A 233 0.16 1.62 18.00
C GLY A 233 1.25 0.88 18.78
N PHE A 234 2.05 0.13 18.03
CA PHE A 234 3.22 -0.58 18.55
C PHE A 234 4.39 -0.41 17.60
N ARG A 235 5.52 0.00 18.16
CA ARG A 235 6.73 0.33 17.43
C ARG A 235 7.83 -0.59 17.90
N ALA A 236 8.36 -1.37 16.97
CA ALA A 236 9.49 -2.25 17.19
C ALA A 236 10.70 -1.77 16.39
N LEU A 237 11.88 -1.90 16.97
CA LEU A 237 13.16 -1.62 16.30
C LEU A 237 13.96 -2.91 16.17
N PHE A 238 14.20 -3.35 14.94
CA PHE A 238 14.99 -4.53 14.60
C PHE A 238 16.41 -4.10 14.28
N TYR A 239 17.38 -4.53 15.07
CA TYR A 239 18.77 -4.14 14.85
C TYR A 239 19.69 -5.34 14.87
N GLY A 240 20.74 -5.29 14.04
CA GLY A 240 21.71 -6.37 13.95
C GLY A 240 22.33 -6.46 12.56
N PRO A 241 23.27 -7.40 12.33
CA PRO A 241 23.93 -7.57 11.05
C PRO A 241 22.93 -7.83 9.91
N SER A 242 23.33 -7.48 8.69
CA SER A 242 22.55 -7.81 7.50
C SER A 242 22.42 -9.33 7.32
N GLY A 243 21.35 -9.79 6.69
CA GLY A 243 21.13 -11.21 6.41
C GLY A 243 20.74 -12.09 7.61
N CYS A 244 20.49 -11.52 8.79
CA CYS A 244 20.07 -12.26 10.00
C CYS A 244 18.55 -12.43 10.14
N GLY A 245 17.78 -12.25 9.06
CA GLY A 245 16.33 -12.56 9.06
C GLY A 245 15.40 -11.42 9.48
N LYS A 246 15.87 -10.17 9.64
CA LYS A 246 15.02 -9.00 10.01
C LYS A 246 13.78 -8.86 9.12
N THR A 247 13.98 -8.69 7.81
CA THR A 247 12.90 -8.56 6.82
C THR A 247 12.05 -9.84 6.75
N PHE A 248 12.67 -11.01 6.91
CA PHE A 248 11.96 -12.29 6.89
C PHE A 248 10.99 -12.41 8.08
N THR A 249 11.42 -12.08 9.29
CA THR A 249 10.58 -12.02 10.49
C THR A 249 9.37 -11.10 10.29
N VAL A 250 9.56 -9.94 9.67
CA VAL A 250 8.45 -9.01 9.39
C VAL A 250 7.43 -9.63 8.43
N THR A 251 7.88 -10.26 7.34
CA THR A 251 6.95 -10.92 6.41
C THR A 251 6.18 -12.07 7.06
N LEU A 252 6.81 -12.80 7.98
CA LEU A 252 6.16 -13.86 8.76
C LEU A 252 5.14 -13.31 9.76
N LEU A 253 5.46 -12.19 10.44
CA LEU A 253 4.51 -11.48 11.29
C LEU A 253 3.27 -11.06 10.48
N GLY A 254 3.46 -10.45 9.31
CA GLY A 254 2.33 -10.07 8.45
C GLY A 254 1.44 -11.25 8.04
N LYS A 255 2.06 -12.38 7.66
CA LYS A 255 1.35 -13.62 7.32
C LYS A 255 0.55 -14.16 8.51
N GLU A 256 1.13 -14.22 9.71
CA GLU A 256 0.47 -14.75 10.91
C GLU A 256 -0.69 -13.84 11.37
N ILE A 257 -0.51 -12.52 11.26
CA ILE A 257 -1.52 -11.54 11.67
C ILE A 257 -2.63 -11.40 10.61
N GLY A 258 -2.37 -11.79 9.36
CA GLY A 258 -3.29 -11.60 8.24
C GLY A 258 -3.33 -10.16 7.72
N LYS A 259 -2.26 -9.38 7.96
CA LYS A 259 -2.13 -7.97 7.53
C LYS A 259 -1.10 -7.83 6.42
N GLN A 260 -1.34 -6.91 5.50
CA GLN A 260 -0.38 -6.56 4.46
C GLN A 260 0.81 -5.81 5.06
N VAL A 261 2.01 -6.14 4.59
CA VAL A 261 3.25 -5.48 5.00
C VAL A 261 3.75 -4.61 3.84
N PHE A 262 3.96 -3.33 4.12
CA PHE A 262 4.57 -2.40 3.18
C PHE A 262 5.98 -2.04 3.64
N CYS A 263 6.95 -2.32 2.79
CA CYS A 263 8.36 -1.97 2.96
C CYS A 263 8.64 -0.59 2.36
N ILE A 264 9.19 0.31 3.17
CA ILE A 264 9.68 1.63 2.78
C ILE A 264 11.18 1.63 3.00
N ASP A 265 11.93 1.85 1.91
CA ASP A 265 13.38 2.01 1.98
C ASP A 265 13.71 3.48 2.29
N LEU A 266 14.19 3.72 3.51
CA LEU A 266 14.47 5.08 3.97
C LEU A 266 15.69 5.71 3.29
N SER A 267 16.62 4.92 2.76
CA SER A 267 17.76 5.46 2.02
C SER A 267 17.32 6.11 0.70
N MET A 268 16.30 5.54 0.03
CA MET A 268 15.73 6.09 -1.19
C MET A 268 14.89 7.35 -0.96
N VAL A 269 14.20 7.39 0.18
CA VAL A 269 13.30 8.48 0.60
C VAL A 269 14.11 9.74 0.94
N VAL A 270 15.17 9.60 1.74
CA VAL A 270 15.99 10.74 2.18
C VAL A 270 16.90 11.30 1.06
N SER A 271 17.23 10.50 0.04
CA SER A 271 18.25 10.87 -0.96
C SER A 271 17.74 11.67 -2.17
N LYS A 272 16.43 11.69 -2.46
CA LYS A 272 15.96 12.11 -3.78
C LYS A 272 15.27 13.47 -3.88
N TYR A 273 14.43 13.92 -2.94
CA TYR A 273 13.73 15.22 -3.11
C TYR A 273 13.31 15.83 -1.77
N ILE A 274 13.78 17.05 -1.49
CA ILE A 274 13.39 17.84 -0.31
C ILE A 274 11.93 18.28 -0.51
N GLY A 275 11.02 17.83 0.36
CA GLY A 275 9.60 18.24 0.40
C GLY A 275 8.58 17.40 -0.38
N GLU A 276 8.90 16.81 -1.54
CA GLU A 276 7.98 15.86 -2.22
C GLU A 276 7.86 14.53 -1.45
N THR A 277 8.95 14.15 -0.80
CA THR A 277 9.07 12.96 0.02
C THR A 277 8.09 12.96 1.20
N GLU A 278 7.86 14.11 1.84
CA GLU A 278 6.91 14.26 2.94
C GLU A 278 5.46 13.99 2.48
N LYS A 279 5.06 14.58 1.35
CA LYS A 279 3.72 14.37 0.78
C LYS A 279 3.50 12.90 0.41
N ASN A 280 4.51 12.25 -0.12
CA ASN A 280 4.41 10.85 -0.53
C ASN A 280 4.39 9.90 0.69
N LEU A 281 5.19 10.17 1.72
CA LEU A 281 5.11 9.45 3.00
C LEU A 281 3.78 9.68 3.70
N ALA A 282 3.26 10.91 3.70
CA ALA A 282 1.96 11.23 4.28
C ALA A 282 0.83 10.38 3.67
N LYS A 283 0.84 10.20 2.34
CA LYS A 283 -0.09 9.30 1.63
C LYS A 283 0.07 7.85 2.05
N VAL A 284 1.30 7.37 2.24
CA VAL A 284 1.56 6.00 2.72
C VAL A 284 0.95 5.79 4.11
N PHE A 285 1.16 6.72 5.05
CA PHE A 285 0.58 6.65 6.39
C PHE A 285 -0.95 6.73 6.36
N GLU A 286 -1.52 7.63 5.57
CA GLU A 286 -2.98 7.78 5.44
C GLU A 286 -3.64 6.49 4.91
N LEU A 287 -3.08 5.89 3.86
CA LEU A 287 -3.57 4.61 3.33
C LEU A 287 -3.38 3.48 4.34
N ALA A 288 -2.24 3.44 5.04
CA ALA A 288 -1.96 2.44 6.05
C ALA A 288 -2.91 2.53 7.26
N GLU A 289 -3.28 3.74 7.69
CA GLU A 289 -4.25 3.96 8.78
C GLU A 289 -5.64 3.45 8.39
N ASN A 290 -6.06 3.71 7.15
CA ASN A 290 -7.38 3.30 6.65
C ASN A 290 -7.49 1.78 6.41
N LYS A 291 -6.37 1.11 6.12
CA LYS A 291 -6.33 -0.33 5.78
C LYS A 291 -5.66 -1.20 6.84
N ASP A 292 -5.27 -0.60 7.97
CA ASP A 292 -4.59 -1.24 9.11
C ASP A 292 -3.37 -2.08 8.68
N TRP A 293 -2.48 -1.47 7.89
CA TRP A 293 -1.28 -2.13 7.37
C TRP A 293 -0.16 -2.25 8.41
N ILE A 294 0.78 -3.16 8.16
CA ILE A 294 2.06 -3.17 8.86
C ILE A 294 3.05 -2.36 8.03
N LEU A 295 3.62 -1.31 8.63
CA LEU A 295 4.65 -0.51 7.98
C LEU A 295 6.02 -0.99 8.43
N PHE A 296 6.84 -1.35 7.45
CA PHE A 296 8.22 -1.77 7.64
C PHE A 296 9.14 -0.75 7.01
N PHE A 297 9.97 -0.11 7.83
CA PHE A 297 10.94 0.87 7.38
C PHE A 297 12.33 0.21 7.41
N ASP A 298 12.86 -0.10 6.23
CA ASP A 298 14.18 -0.69 6.10
C ASP A 298 15.26 0.38 5.98
N GLU A 299 16.50 0.01 6.30
CA GLU A 299 17.67 0.90 6.25
C GLU A 299 17.49 2.20 7.04
N ALA A 300 16.88 2.13 8.22
CA ALA A 300 16.69 3.28 9.11
C ALA A 300 18.00 3.93 9.59
N ASP A 301 19.16 3.32 9.28
CA ASP A 301 20.49 3.92 9.39
C ASP A 301 20.57 5.33 8.77
N ALA A 302 19.81 5.59 7.69
CA ALA A 302 19.71 6.91 7.08
C ALA A 302 19.12 7.97 8.02
N LEU A 303 18.24 7.59 8.95
CA LEU A 303 17.67 8.47 9.98
C LEU A 303 18.62 8.68 11.16
N PHE A 304 19.56 7.76 11.35
CA PHE A 304 20.53 7.74 12.46
C PHE A 304 21.87 8.38 12.11
N GLY A 305 22.02 8.94 10.90
CA GLY A 305 23.20 9.70 10.53
C GLY A 305 23.54 10.68 11.66
N LYS A 306 24.80 10.66 12.13
CA LYS A 306 25.26 11.56 13.21
C LYS A 306 24.69 12.93 12.89
N ARG A 307 23.87 13.49 13.78
CA ARG A 307 23.41 14.88 13.71
C ARG A 307 24.65 15.71 13.43
N THR A 308 24.88 16.06 12.18
CA THR A 308 26.08 16.80 11.81
C THR A 308 25.93 18.13 12.50
N ASN A 309 26.99 18.60 13.17
CA ASN A 309 26.99 19.95 13.71
C ASN A 309 26.62 20.87 12.55
N VAL A 310 25.45 21.50 12.67
CA VAL A 310 24.78 22.28 11.61
C VAL A 310 25.77 23.28 11.05
N LYS A 311 26.32 22.99 9.87
CA LYS A 311 27.19 23.92 9.12
C LYS A 311 26.48 24.46 7.89
N ASP A 312 25.56 23.70 7.28
CA ASP A 312 24.83 24.09 6.07
C ASP A 312 23.31 24.05 6.22
N SER A 313 22.62 24.78 5.35
CA SER A 313 21.16 24.82 5.26
C SER A 313 20.55 23.46 4.93
N HIS A 314 21.21 22.64 4.09
CA HIS A 314 20.79 21.28 3.75
C HIS A 314 20.65 20.36 4.98
N ASP A 315 21.56 20.48 5.95
CA ASP A 315 21.53 19.68 7.18
C ASP A 315 20.31 20.02 8.06
N ARG A 316 19.81 21.27 8.01
CA ARG A 316 18.60 21.66 8.76
C ARG A 316 17.35 21.01 8.18
N TYR A 317 17.23 20.95 6.85
CA TYR A 317 16.08 20.33 6.18
C TYR A 317 16.02 18.82 6.44
N ALA A 318 17.15 18.12 6.36
CA ALA A 318 17.22 16.69 6.67
C ALA A 318 16.78 16.39 8.12
N ASN A 319 17.20 17.21 9.08
CA ASN A 319 16.77 17.04 10.48
C ASN A 319 15.26 17.28 10.68
N GLN A 320 14.66 18.20 9.92
CA GLN A 320 13.22 18.46 9.98
C GLN A 320 12.41 17.29 9.39
N GLU A 321 12.88 16.69 8.30
CA GLU A 321 12.24 15.51 7.69
C GLU A 321 12.30 14.28 8.61
N VAL A 322 13.44 14.05 9.27
CA VAL A 322 13.57 12.98 10.28
C VAL A 322 12.62 13.23 11.46
N ALA A 323 12.49 14.47 11.92
CA ALA A 323 11.56 14.82 12.99
C ALA A 323 10.09 14.59 12.59
N TYR A 324 9.72 14.95 11.36
CA TYR A 324 8.39 14.69 10.82
C TYR A 324 8.09 13.19 10.74
N LEU A 325 8.99 12.41 10.14
CA LEU A 325 8.81 10.97 10.00
C LEU A 325 8.67 10.30 11.36
N LEU A 326 9.49 10.73 12.33
CA LEU A 326 9.40 10.24 13.69
C LEU A 326 8.06 10.53 14.34
N GLN A 327 7.53 11.74 14.18
CA GLN A 327 6.21 12.09 14.68
C GLN A 327 5.14 11.19 14.05
N ARG A 328 5.18 10.98 12.72
CA ARG A 328 4.24 10.08 12.04
C ARG A 328 4.35 8.63 12.51
N VAL A 329 5.56 8.15 12.78
CA VAL A 329 5.80 6.83 13.37
C VAL A 329 5.19 6.73 14.77
N GLU A 330 5.18 7.81 15.55
CA GLU A 330 4.58 7.83 16.88
C GLU A 330 3.05 7.92 16.88
N ASP A 331 2.48 8.61 15.90
CA ASP A 331 1.04 8.84 15.79
C ASP A 331 0.30 7.65 15.15
N TYR A 332 1.02 6.80 14.42
CA TYR A 332 0.44 5.63 13.76
C TYR A 332 -0.10 4.60 14.76
N LYS A 333 -1.36 4.22 14.57
CA LYS A 333 -2.11 3.34 15.49
C LYS A 333 -1.89 1.85 15.27
N GLY A 334 -1.29 1.46 14.15
CA GLY A 334 -0.98 0.07 13.80
C GLY A 334 0.41 -0.38 14.25
N LEU A 335 0.93 -1.44 13.62
CA LEU A 335 2.26 -1.97 13.88
C LEU A 335 3.29 -1.33 12.94
N ILE A 336 4.31 -0.70 13.52
CA ILE A 336 5.49 -0.19 12.82
C ILE A 336 6.73 -0.96 13.23
N ILE A 337 7.52 -1.37 12.25
CA ILE A 337 8.81 -2.01 12.46
C ILE A 337 9.87 -1.22 11.69
N LEU A 338 10.90 -0.73 12.39
CA LEU A 338 12.08 -0.14 11.77
C LEU A 338 13.22 -1.16 11.80
N SER A 339 14.01 -1.28 10.74
CA SER A 339 15.27 -2.04 10.75
C SER A 339 16.50 -1.21 10.51
N THR A 340 17.57 -1.55 11.21
CA THR A 340 18.89 -0.89 11.12
C THR A 340 19.99 -1.93 11.22
N ASN A 341 21.08 -1.71 10.49
CA ASN A 341 22.28 -2.52 10.60
C ASN A 341 23.27 -1.99 11.65
N LEU A 342 23.17 -0.71 12.03
CA LEU A 342 24.15 -0.01 12.88
C LEU A 342 23.57 0.39 14.25
N LYS A 343 23.79 -0.46 15.26
CA LYS A 343 23.39 -0.14 16.64
C LYS A 343 24.08 1.12 17.21
N SER A 344 25.33 1.39 16.81
CA SER A 344 26.16 2.45 17.42
C SER A 344 25.63 3.88 17.20
N ASN A 345 24.68 4.06 16.28
CA ASN A 345 24.19 5.38 15.88
C ASN A 345 22.81 5.73 16.46
N ILE A 346 22.20 4.82 17.21
CA ILE A 346 20.84 5.02 17.77
C ILE A 346 20.99 5.78 19.09
N ASP A 347 20.54 7.03 19.13
CA ASP A 347 20.55 7.83 20.36
C ASP A 347 19.49 7.34 21.37
N GLU A 348 19.71 7.66 22.65
CA GLU A 348 18.81 7.21 23.73
C GLU A 348 17.40 7.82 23.60
N ALA A 349 17.30 9.04 23.07
CA ALA A 349 16.03 9.74 22.88
C ALA A 349 15.14 9.05 21.84
N PHE A 350 15.75 8.47 20.80
CA PHE A 350 15.09 7.70 19.77
C PHE A 350 14.70 6.32 20.30
N ALA A 351 15.62 5.63 21.00
CA ALA A 351 15.36 4.32 21.58
C ALA A 351 14.13 4.30 22.50
N ARG A 352 13.89 5.37 23.28
CA ARG A 352 12.74 5.51 24.18
C ARG A 352 11.38 5.58 23.46
N ARG A 353 11.35 5.81 22.15
CA ARG A 353 10.11 5.88 21.35
C ARG A 353 9.59 4.49 20.95
N PHE A 354 10.41 3.46 21.09
CA PHE A 354 10.07 2.07 20.76
C PHE A 354 9.64 1.33 22.01
N GLN A 355 8.56 0.57 21.91
CA GLN A 355 8.13 -0.31 22.99
C GLN A 355 9.06 -1.52 23.13
N ILE A 356 9.63 -1.99 22.01
CA ILE A 356 10.54 -3.12 22.00
C ILE A 356 11.69 -2.91 21.02
N MET A 357 12.89 -3.34 21.42
CA MET A 357 14.06 -3.39 20.54
C MET A 357 14.53 -4.82 20.42
N VAL A 358 14.39 -5.39 19.23
CA VAL A 358 14.72 -6.78 18.93
C VAL A 358 16.12 -6.85 18.33
N ARG A 359 17.02 -7.56 19.02
CA ARG A 359 18.40 -7.76 18.56
C ARG A 359 18.48 -9.03 17.71
N PHE A 360 18.95 -8.90 16.48
CA PHE A 360 19.30 -10.02 15.64
C PHE A 360 20.81 -10.25 15.70
N ASN A 361 21.23 -11.40 16.22
CA ASN A 361 22.63 -11.77 16.31
C ASN A 361 23.05 -12.60 15.10
N MET A 362 24.37 -12.70 14.88
CA MET A 362 24.88 -13.77 14.01
C MET A 362 24.50 -15.12 14.61
N PRO A 363 24.00 -16.06 13.80
CA PRO A 363 23.62 -17.38 14.29
C PRO A 363 24.84 -18.12 14.82
N ASN A 364 24.69 -18.85 15.92
CA ASN A 364 25.73 -19.73 16.45
C ASN A 364 25.93 -20.98 15.56
N ALA A 365 26.93 -21.82 15.85
CA ALA A 365 27.22 -22.99 15.01
C ALA A 365 26.04 -23.97 14.88
N GLN A 366 25.29 -24.21 15.96
CA GLN A 366 24.11 -25.10 15.93
C GLN A 366 22.96 -24.49 15.14
N GLU A 367 22.75 -23.17 15.26
CA GLU A 367 21.75 -22.43 14.47
C GLU A 367 22.12 -22.42 12.99
N ARG A 368 23.41 -22.22 12.66
CA ARG A 368 23.93 -22.30 11.29
C ARG A 368 23.75 -23.68 10.69
N GLU A 369 24.01 -24.75 11.45
CA GLU A 369 23.78 -26.12 11.00
C GLU A 369 22.31 -26.33 10.60
N ARG A 370 21.36 -25.88 11.44
CA ARG A 370 19.93 -25.93 11.10
C ARG A 370 19.60 -25.13 9.86
N LEU A 371 20.16 -23.92 9.72
CA LEU A 371 19.97 -23.08 8.54
C LEU A 371 20.49 -23.75 7.28
N TRP A 372 21.65 -24.40 7.32
CA TRP A 372 22.19 -25.14 6.18
C TRP A 372 21.25 -26.28 5.78
N ILE A 373 20.82 -27.10 6.74
CA ILE A 373 19.94 -28.24 6.48
C ILE A 373 18.60 -27.78 5.90
N SER A 374 18.00 -26.71 6.43
CA SER A 374 16.72 -26.20 5.95
C SER A 374 16.80 -25.46 4.61
N SER A 375 17.99 -25.02 4.20
CA SER A 375 18.18 -24.27 2.96
C SER A 375 18.27 -25.16 1.72
N PHE A 376 18.72 -26.40 1.85
CA PHE A 376 18.81 -27.32 0.72
C PHE A 376 17.43 -27.92 0.37
N SER A 377 17.18 -28.10 -0.92
CA SER A 377 15.99 -28.78 -1.40
C SER A 377 16.04 -30.28 -1.05
N PRO A 378 14.92 -30.92 -0.66
CA PRO A 378 14.87 -32.36 -0.45
C PRO A 378 15.16 -33.18 -1.73
N LEU A 379 15.12 -32.55 -2.91
CA LEU A 379 15.47 -33.17 -4.19
C LEU A 379 16.98 -33.14 -4.49
N CYS A 380 17.75 -32.43 -3.68
CA CYS A 380 19.18 -32.30 -3.82
C CYS A 380 19.89 -33.31 -2.92
N GLU A 381 20.93 -33.95 -3.44
CA GLU A 381 21.82 -34.79 -2.66
C GLU A 381 23.13 -34.05 -2.38
N LEU A 382 23.65 -34.20 -1.16
CA LEU A 382 24.97 -33.70 -0.79
C LEU A 382 25.98 -34.83 -0.99
N GLU A 383 27.15 -34.49 -1.56
CA GLU A 383 28.28 -35.43 -1.62
C GLU A 383 28.60 -35.98 -0.22
N GLU A 384 28.83 -37.29 -0.10
CA GLU A 384 29.07 -37.98 1.19
C GLU A 384 30.21 -37.38 2.02
N THR A 385 31.15 -36.70 1.38
CA THR A 385 32.30 -36.05 2.04
C THR A 385 31.95 -34.72 2.73
N ILE A 386 30.73 -34.23 2.57
CA ILE A 386 30.25 -32.97 3.14
C ILE A 386 29.72 -33.21 4.56
N ASN A 387 30.37 -32.59 5.53
CA ASN A 387 29.89 -32.54 6.90
C ASN A 387 29.34 -31.13 7.20
N ILE A 388 28.02 -30.99 7.18
CA ILE A 388 27.34 -29.71 7.41
C ILE A 388 27.64 -29.13 8.80
N LYS A 389 27.75 -29.98 9.82
CA LYS A 389 28.09 -29.55 11.17
C LYS A 389 29.47 -28.89 11.22
N GLN A 390 30.45 -29.51 10.58
CA GLN A 390 31.80 -28.95 10.49
C GLN A 390 31.81 -27.62 9.72
N ILE A 391 31.10 -27.54 8.59
CA ILE A 391 30.97 -26.29 7.82
C ILE A 391 30.32 -25.18 8.65
N ALA A 392 29.30 -25.53 9.44
CA ALA A 392 28.63 -24.59 10.32
C ALA A 392 29.57 -24.11 11.45
N GLU A 393 30.47 -24.94 11.95
CA GLU A 393 31.48 -24.55 12.96
C GLU A 393 32.57 -23.66 12.35
N ASP A 394 33.11 -24.05 11.19
CA ASP A 394 34.28 -23.41 10.55
C ASP A 394 33.95 -22.05 9.91
N TYR A 395 32.72 -21.88 9.40
CA TYR A 395 32.34 -20.69 8.63
C TYR A 395 31.19 -19.90 9.27
N GLU A 396 31.52 -18.73 9.82
CA GLU A 396 30.55 -17.80 10.42
C GLU A 396 29.81 -16.99 9.34
N LEU A 397 28.71 -17.55 8.83
CA LEU A 397 27.83 -16.93 7.84
C LEU A 397 26.45 -16.59 8.42
N ALA A 398 25.86 -15.51 7.91
CA ALA A 398 24.47 -15.15 8.19
C ALA A 398 23.51 -15.97 7.28
N GLY A 399 22.25 -16.10 7.68
CA GLY A 399 21.26 -16.86 6.91
C GLY A 399 21.11 -16.41 5.46
N GLY A 400 21.13 -15.09 5.20
CA GLY A 400 21.11 -14.54 3.85
C GLY A 400 22.31 -14.98 2.99
N SER A 401 23.51 -15.01 3.59
CA SER A 401 24.71 -15.50 2.90
C SER A 401 24.66 -17.00 2.65
N ILE A 402 24.13 -17.79 3.60
CA ILE A 402 23.92 -19.24 3.42
C ILE A 402 23.03 -19.49 2.20
N ILE A 403 21.91 -18.78 2.06
CA ILE A 403 21.01 -18.90 0.89
C ILE A 403 21.73 -18.57 -0.41
N ASN A 404 22.58 -17.53 -0.44
CA ASN A 404 23.38 -17.20 -1.63
C ASN A 404 24.34 -18.33 -2.00
N VAL A 405 25.00 -18.95 -1.00
CA VAL A 405 25.86 -20.11 -1.24
C VAL A 405 25.06 -21.28 -1.80
N VAL A 406 23.91 -21.61 -1.19
CA VAL A 406 23.06 -22.71 -1.67
C VAL A 406 22.59 -22.46 -3.10
N GLN A 407 22.22 -21.22 -3.43
CA GLN A 407 21.86 -20.83 -4.79
C GLN A 407 23.01 -21.07 -5.77
N TYR A 408 24.22 -20.62 -5.43
CA TYR A 408 25.42 -20.86 -6.24
C TYR A 408 25.65 -22.36 -6.45
N CYS A 409 25.62 -23.16 -5.37
CA CYS A 409 25.81 -24.61 -5.45
C CYS A 409 24.76 -25.29 -6.33
N SER A 410 23.50 -24.88 -6.20
CA SER A 410 22.39 -25.42 -6.99
C SER A 410 22.54 -25.13 -8.48
N ILE A 411 23.00 -23.93 -8.84
CA ILE A 411 23.29 -23.54 -10.23
C ILE A 411 24.49 -24.35 -10.76
N SER A 412 25.54 -24.52 -9.96
CA SER A 412 26.71 -25.31 -10.34
C SER A 412 26.34 -26.78 -10.59
N ALA A 413 25.52 -27.38 -9.73
CA ALA A 413 25.01 -28.74 -9.91
C ALA A 413 24.16 -28.87 -11.19
N MET A 414 23.21 -27.95 -11.39
CA MET A 414 22.36 -27.94 -12.59
C MET A 414 23.14 -27.71 -13.88
N SER A 415 24.24 -26.94 -13.85
CA SER A 415 25.09 -26.75 -15.04
C SER A 415 25.81 -28.02 -15.48
N ARG A 416 25.94 -29.01 -14.58
CA ARG A 416 26.43 -30.36 -14.87
C ARG A 416 25.31 -31.35 -15.16
N GLU A 417 24.05 -30.90 -15.17
CA GLU A 417 22.85 -31.74 -15.28
C GLU A 417 22.75 -32.79 -14.14
N GLU A 418 23.26 -32.45 -12.95
CA GLU A 418 23.27 -33.30 -11.76
C GLU A 418 22.43 -32.67 -10.62
N ASN A 419 21.87 -33.51 -9.76
CA ASN A 419 21.21 -33.09 -8.51
C ASN A 419 22.14 -33.20 -7.29
N ILE A 420 23.45 -33.35 -7.51
CA ILE A 420 24.45 -33.57 -6.47
C ILE A 420 25.28 -32.30 -6.27
N ILE A 421 25.27 -31.77 -5.05
CA ILE A 421 26.13 -30.67 -4.64
C ILE A 421 27.46 -31.25 -4.15
N ARG A 422 28.54 -30.86 -4.83
CA ARG A 422 29.89 -31.30 -4.49
C ARG A 422 30.52 -30.37 -3.46
N LYS A 423 31.44 -30.90 -2.67
CA LYS A 423 32.17 -30.14 -1.65
C LYS A 423 32.92 -28.95 -2.25
N ALA A 424 33.44 -29.10 -3.46
CA ALA A 424 34.12 -28.03 -4.19
C ALA A 424 33.19 -26.83 -4.47
N ASP A 425 31.96 -27.08 -4.92
CA ASP A 425 30.98 -26.01 -5.19
C ASP A 425 30.65 -25.25 -3.90
N LEU A 426 30.49 -25.99 -2.80
CA LEU A 426 30.15 -25.43 -1.50
C LEU A 426 31.25 -24.54 -0.95
N LEU A 427 32.50 -25.00 -1.00
CA LEU A 427 33.66 -24.21 -0.57
C LEU A 427 33.89 -22.99 -1.47
N GLU A 428 33.67 -23.10 -2.77
CA GLU A 428 33.78 -21.98 -3.70
C GLU A 428 32.66 -20.95 -3.45
N GLY A 429 31.42 -21.40 -3.24
CA GLY A 429 30.32 -20.52 -2.87
C GLY A 429 30.57 -19.79 -1.56
N ILE A 430 31.09 -20.48 -0.53
CA ILE A 430 31.52 -19.86 0.73
C ILE A 430 32.62 -18.83 0.47
N ARG A 431 33.65 -19.15 -0.32
CA ARG A 431 34.72 -18.20 -0.71
C ARG A 431 34.17 -16.94 -1.36
N ASN A 432 33.22 -17.10 -2.28
CA ASN A 432 32.59 -15.98 -2.98
C ASN A 432 31.78 -15.07 -2.05
N GLU A 433 31.12 -15.61 -1.01
CA GLU A 433 30.42 -14.78 -0.03
C GLU A 433 31.39 -14.10 0.94
N PHE A 434 32.45 -14.78 1.38
CA PHE A 434 33.47 -14.17 2.24
C PHE A 434 34.21 -13.03 1.55
N SER A 435 34.54 -13.18 0.26
CA SER A 435 35.21 -12.14 -0.53
C SER A 435 34.34 -10.89 -0.71
N LYS A 436 33.02 -11.04 -0.91
CA LYS A 436 32.06 -9.91 -0.97
C LYS A 436 32.01 -9.11 0.34
N VAL A 437 32.17 -9.77 1.47
CA VAL A 437 32.15 -9.14 2.81
C VAL A 437 33.54 -8.62 3.21
N GLY A 438 34.57 -8.79 2.35
CA GLY A 438 35.93 -8.35 2.62
C GLY A 438 36.67 -9.20 3.67
N LYS A 439 36.22 -10.43 3.91
CA LYS A 439 36.86 -11.38 4.83
C LYS A 439 37.63 -12.43 4.02
N THR A 440 38.85 -12.78 4.44
CA THR A 440 39.63 -13.88 3.86
C THR A 440 39.37 -15.16 4.63
N ILE A 441 39.16 -16.28 3.92
CA ILE A 441 39.07 -17.61 4.55
C ILE A 441 40.46 -18.03 5.02
N ARG A 442 40.54 -18.54 6.26
CA ARG A 442 41.74 -19.25 6.71
C ARG A 442 41.75 -20.62 6.04
N GLU A 443 42.79 -20.88 5.26
CA GLU A 443 43.02 -22.15 4.56
C GLU A 443 43.15 -23.33 5.52
#